data_AF-A0A8T0AE67-F1
#
_entry.id   AF-A0A8T0AE67-F1
#
_cell.length_a   1.000
_cell.length_b   1.000
_cell.length_c   1.000
_cell.angle_alpha   90.00
_cell.angle_beta   90.00
_cell.angle_gamma   90.00
#
_symmetry.space_group_name_H-M   'P 1'
#
loop_
_entity.id
_entity.type
_entity.pdbx_description
1 polymer ?
#
loop_
_entity_poly.entity_id
_entity_poly.type
_entity_poly.pdbx_seq_one_letter_code
_entity_poly.pdbx_strand_id
1 'polypeptide(L)'
;MASTSTGNRETVREEDVHHRNVTLWLKYAEMELKNRQVNHARNIWDRAITILPRVNQFWYKYTYMEEMLGNVAGCRLVFERWMEWMPEEQAWHLYINFELCYKEVEKARCIYEKYILTRVLVFGM
;
A
#
# COMPACT_ATOMS: atom_id res chain seq x y z
N MET A 1 11.38 -2.26 52.42
CA MET A 1 10.25 -2.63 51.55
C MET A 1 10.52 -2.01 50.19
N ALA A 2 10.97 -2.82 49.23
CA ALA A 2 11.25 -2.38 47.87
C ALA A 2 10.07 -2.79 46.99
N SER A 3 9.36 -1.81 46.44
CA SER A 3 8.32 -2.02 45.43
C SER A 3 8.92 -1.71 44.07
N THR A 4 9.41 -2.74 43.37
CA THR A 4 9.83 -2.61 41.98
C THR A 4 8.61 -2.53 41.06
N SER A 5 8.61 -1.49 40.24
CA SER A 5 7.68 -1.22 39.14
C SER A 5 7.83 -2.24 38.01
N THR A 6 6.98 -3.27 38.01
CA THR A 6 6.95 -4.29 36.95
C THR A 6 5.92 -4.01 35.84
N GLY A 7 5.21 -2.88 35.88
CA GLY A 7 4.04 -2.63 35.01
C GLY A 7 4.29 -2.11 33.59
N ASN A 8 5.52 -1.74 33.21
CA ASN A 8 5.77 -1.01 31.94
C ASN A 8 6.52 -1.80 30.86
N ARG A 9 6.90 -3.06 31.09
CA ARG A 9 7.70 -3.84 30.12
C ARG A 9 6.88 -4.83 29.27
N GLU A 10 5.68 -5.19 29.69
CA GLU A 10 4.82 -6.14 28.98
C GLU A 10 3.90 -5.46 27.96
N THR A 11 3.38 -4.27 28.28
CA THR A 11 2.46 -3.50 27.41
C THR A 11 3.11 -3.07 26.09
N VAL A 12 4.39 -2.68 26.13
CA VAL A 12 5.14 -2.24 24.93
C VAL A 12 5.26 -3.37 23.90
N ARG A 13 5.29 -4.64 24.34
CA ARG A 13 5.39 -5.79 23.42
C ARG A 13 4.06 -6.13 22.76
N GLU A 14 2.93 -5.83 23.39
CA GLU A 14 1.60 -6.14 22.84
C GLU A 14 1.16 -5.11 21.80
N GLU A 15 1.42 -3.82 22.03
CA GLU A 15 1.18 -2.77 21.03
C GLU A 15 2.01 -3.00 19.76
N ASP A 16 3.24 -3.53 19.92
CA ASP A 16 4.14 -3.85 18.81
C ASP A 16 3.67 -5.06 17.96
N VAL A 17 2.86 -5.95 18.54
CA VAL A 17 2.35 -7.15 17.86
C VAL A 17 1.15 -6.82 16.96
N HIS A 18 0.32 -5.85 17.35
CA HIS A 18 -0.87 -5.49 16.60
C HIS A 18 -0.56 -4.74 15.29
N HIS A 19 0.45 -3.88 15.27
CA HIS A 19 0.75 -3.08 14.07
C HIS A 19 1.34 -3.91 12.92
N ARG A 20 1.81 -5.14 13.16
CA ARG A 20 2.24 -6.09 12.12
C ARG A 20 1.11 -6.99 11.62
N ASN A 21 -0.04 -6.99 12.28
CA ASN A 21 -1.14 -7.86 11.94
C ASN A 21 -1.87 -7.36 10.68
N VAL A 22 -1.54 -7.97 9.54
CA VAL A 22 -2.12 -7.62 8.22
C VAL A 22 -3.64 -7.70 8.23
N THR A 23 -4.21 -8.76 8.81
CA THR A 23 -5.65 -8.98 8.87
C THR A 23 -6.38 -7.87 9.63
N LEU A 24 -5.78 -7.31 10.68
CA LEU A 24 -6.38 -6.24 11.46
C LEU A 24 -6.49 -4.95 10.64
N TRP A 25 -5.41 -4.58 9.93
CA TRP A 25 -5.41 -3.43 9.02
C TRP A 25 -6.49 -3.54 7.96
N LEU A 26 -6.61 -4.71 7.31
CA LEU A 26 -7.62 -4.95 6.29
C LEU A 26 -9.04 -4.79 6.85
N LYS A 27 -9.34 -5.47 7.96
CA LYS A 27 -10.67 -5.40 8.60
C LYS A 27 -11.01 -3.98 9.03
N TYR A 28 -10.03 -3.24 9.56
CA TYR A 28 -10.26 -1.89 10.04
C TYR A 28 -10.56 -0.92 8.88
N ALA A 29 -9.75 -0.93 7.82
CA ALA A 29 -10.01 -0.12 6.65
C ALA A 29 -11.34 -0.48 5.95
N GLU A 30 -11.66 -1.78 5.85
CA GLU A 30 -12.95 -2.23 5.29
C GLU A 30 -14.14 -1.79 6.14
N MET A 31 -14.01 -1.76 7.47
CA MET A 31 -15.04 -1.25 8.37
C MET A 31 -15.29 0.25 8.15
N GLU A 32 -14.24 1.07 8.04
CA GLU A 32 -14.38 2.51 7.76
C GLU A 32 -15.05 2.75 6.40
N LEU A 33 -14.70 1.95 5.38
CA LEU A 33 -15.35 2.02 4.06
C LEU A 33 -16.85 1.67 4.13
N LYS A 34 -17.23 0.64 4.89
CA LYS A 34 -18.64 0.30 5.12
C LYS A 34 -19.41 1.42 5.81
N ASN A 35 -18.75 2.15 6.70
CA ASN A 35 -19.29 3.32 7.37
C ASN A 35 -19.26 4.60 6.52
N ARG A 36 -18.86 4.50 5.24
CA ARG A 36 -18.69 5.61 4.29
C ARG A 36 -17.64 6.65 4.73
N GLN A 37 -16.74 6.28 5.65
CA GLN A 37 -15.68 7.13 6.16
C GLN A 37 -14.41 7.00 5.32
N VAL A 38 -14.49 7.51 4.08
CA VAL A 38 -13.43 7.35 3.08
C VAL A 38 -12.09 7.97 3.51
N ASN A 39 -12.12 9.15 4.14
CA ASN A 39 -10.90 9.82 4.60
C ASN A 39 -10.20 9.05 5.73
N HIS A 40 -10.98 8.42 6.62
CA HIS A 40 -10.44 7.54 7.64
C HIS A 40 -9.81 6.30 7.01
N ALA A 41 -10.47 5.68 6.02
CA ALA A 41 -9.91 4.56 5.28
C ALA A 41 -8.59 4.92 4.57
N ARG A 42 -8.49 6.10 3.93
CA ARG A 42 -7.23 6.61 3.34
C ARG A 42 -6.12 6.71 4.37
N ASN A 43 -6.39 7.34 5.52
CA ASN A 43 -5.41 7.47 6.59
C ASN A 43 -4.92 6.11 7.10
N ILE A 44 -5.81 5.12 7.17
CA ILE A 44 -5.46 3.75 7.57
C ILE A 44 -4.56 3.12 6.52
N TRP A 45 -4.90 3.22 5.23
CA TRP A 45 -4.07 2.67 4.14
C TRP A 45 -2.70 3.35 4.06
N ASP A 46 -2.64 4.68 4.15
CA ASP A 46 -1.37 5.42 4.15
C ASP A 46 -0.45 5.00 5.29
N ARG A 47 -1.01 4.76 6.47
CA ARG A 47 -0.23 4.22 7.61
C ARG A 47 0.21 2.79 7.35
N ALA A 48 -0.69 1.93 6.85
CA ALA A 48 -0.39 0.53 6.58
C ALA A 48 0.76 0.36 5.57
N ILE A 49 0.73 1.09 4.44
CA ILE A 49 1.79 1.01 3.42
C ILE A 49 3.10 1.66 3.89
N THR A 50 3.04 2.62 4.82
CA THR A 50 4.25 3.23 5.40
C THR A 50 4.94 2.28 6.38
N ILE A 51 4.16 1.56 7.19
CA ILE A 51 4.70 0.62 8.20
C ILE A 51 5.09 -0.72 7.55
N LEU A 52 4.30 -1.21 6.59
CA LEU A 52 4.44 -2.53 5.97
C LEU A 52 4.43 -2.44 4.43
N PRO A 53 5.39 -1.74 3.82
CA PRO A 53 5.40 -1.48 2.38
C PRO A 53 5.58 -2.74 1.52
N ARG A 54 6.15 -3.82 2.08
CA ARG A 54 6.35 -5.10 1.38
C ARG A 54 5.06 -5.93 1.27
N VAL A 55 3.97 -5.53 1.93
CA VAL A 55 2.69 -6.25 1.89
C VAL A 55 1.88 -5.74 0.69
N ASN A 56 2.02 -6.42 -0.45
CA ASN A 56 1.34 -6.07 -1.71
C ASN A 56 -0.19 -5.95 -1.57
N GLN A 57 -0.79 -6.72 -0.66
CA GLN A 57 -2.23 -6.70 -0.44
C GLN A 57 -2.79 -5.32 -0.06
N PHE A 58 -2.02 -4.52 0.69
CA PHE A 58 -2.45 -3.16 1.07
C PHE A 58 -2.50 -2.24 -0.14
N TRP A 59 -1.48 -2.29 -0.98
CA TRP A 59 -1.43 -1.50 -2.19
C TRP A 59 -2.55 -1.85 -3.16
N TYR A 60 -2.80 -3.15 -3.40
CA TYR A 60 -3.92 -3.59 -4.23
C TYR A 60 -5.27 -3.07 -3.72
N LYS A 61 -5.51 -3.15 -2.41
CA LYS A 61 -6.77 -2.66 -1.82
C LYS A 61 -6.86 -1.14 -1.88
N TYR A 62 -5.74 -0.43 -1.71
CA TYR A 62 -5.72 1.02 -1.70
C TYR A 62 -5.91 1.61 -3.10
N THR A 63 -5.19 1.12 -4.10
CA THR A 63 -5.38 1.58 -5.50
C THR A 63 -6.80 1.28 -5.98
N TYR A 64 -7.31 0.08 -5.69
CA TYR A 64 -8.70 -0.29 -6.01
C TYR A 64 -9.72 0.64 -5.35
N MET A 65 -9.52 1.00 -4.08
CA MET A 65 -10.40 1.94 -3.39
C MET A 65 -10.40 3.32 -4.07
N GLU A 66 -9.23 3.89 -4.38
CA GLU A 66 -9.16 5.19 -5.05
C GLU A 66 -9.77 5.16 -6.46
N GLU A 67 -9.57 4.06 -7.20
CA GLU A 67 -10.19 3.84 -8.51
C GLU A 67 -11.72 3.78 -8.42
N MET A 68 -12.27 3.04 -7.44
CA MET A 68 -13.72 2.97 -7.19
C MET A 68 -14.34 4.31 -6.77
N LEU A 69 -13.54 5.19 -6.16
CA LEU A 69 -13.94 6.56 -5.82
C LEU A 69 -13.80 7.53 -7.00
N GLY A 70 -13.29 7.08 -8.15
CA GLY A 70 -13.00 7.92 -9.31
C GLY A 70 -11.81 8.87 -9.11
N ASN A 71 -11.01 8.69 -8.05
CA ASN A 71 -9.85 9.52 -7.76
C ASN A 71 -8.63 9.03 -8.53
N VAL A 72 -8.64 9.28 -9.84
CA VAL A 72 -7.57 8.85 -10.76
C VAL A 72 -6.21 9.41 -10.34
N ALA A 73 -6.16 10.66 -9.89
CA ALA A 73 -4.92 11.30 -9.45
C ALA A 73 -4.36 10.65 -8.17
N GLY A 74 -5.22 10.37 -7.18
CA GLY A 74 -4.82 9.67 -5.97
C GLY A 74 -4.37 8.23 -6.24
N CYS A 75 -5.10 7.51 -7.10
CA CYS A 75 -4.71 6.15 -7.50
C CYS A 75 -3.31 6.12 -8.14
N ARG A 76 -3.04 7.08 -9.04
CA ARG A 76 -1.73 7.22 -9.70
C ARG A 76 -0.61 7.49 -8.69
N LEU A 77 -0.83 8.36 -7.70
CA LEU A 77 0.14 8.63 -6.63
C LEU A 77 0.44 7.38 -5.80
N VAL A 78 -0.58 6.56 -5.49
CA VAL A 78 -0.39 5.31 -4.76
C VAL A 78 0.43 4.31 -5.60
N PHE A 79 0.16 4.21 -6.91
CA PHE A 79 0.98 3.37 -7.80
C PHE A 79 2.43 3.84 -7.88
N GLU A 80 2.69 5.14 -8.01
CA GLU A 80 4.05 5.69 -8.05
C GLU A 80 4.83 5.33 -6.79
N ARG A 81 4.24 5.55 -5.61
CA ARG A 81 4.82 5.15 -4.32
C ARG A 81 5.04 3.64 -4.22
N TRP A 82 4.15 2.83 -4.80
CA TRP A 82 4.31 1.39 -4.80
C TRP A 82 5.53 0.96 -5.63
N MET A 83 5.75 1.57 -6.80
CA MET A 83 6.87 1.24 -7.68
C MET A 83 8.24 1.56 -7.07
N GLU A 84 8.33 2.53 -6.14
CA GLU A 84 9.56 2.81 -5.38
C GLU A 84 10.04 1.58 -4.58
N TRP A 85 9.13 0.70 -4.18
CA TRP A 85 9.45 -0.52 -3.44
C TRP A 85 9.84 -1.71 -4.33
N MET A 86 9.93 -1.48 -5.65
CA MET A 86 10.24 -2.49 -6.66
C MET A 86 9.37 -3.75 -6.49
N PRO A 87 8.04 -3.62 -6.66
CA PRO A 87 7.13 -4.73 -6.45
C PRO A 87 7.25 -5.76 -7.58
N GLU A 88 6.57 -6.88 -7.40
CA GLU A 88 6.51 -7.96 -8.38
C GLU A 88 5.89 -7.49 -9.71
N GLU A 89 6.18 -8.25 -10.77
CA GLU A 89 5.70 -8.01 -12.14
C GLU A 89 4.20 -7.71 -12.23
N GLN A 90 3.38 -8.40 -11.42
CA GLN A 90 1.94 -8.20 -11.43
C GLN A 90 1.51 -6.76 -11.05
N ALA A 91 2.23 -6.10 -10.15
CA ALA A 91 1.92 -4.73 -9.74
C ALA A 91 2.22 -3.72 -10.88
N TRP A 92 3.29 -3.95 -11.64
CA TRP A 92 3.61 -3.15 -12.82
C TRP A 92 2.54 -3.30 -13.90
N HIS A 93 2.14 -4.53 -14.22
CA HIS A 93 1.07 -4.79 -15.19
C HIS A 93 -0.26 -4.16 -14.77
N LEU A 94 -0.57 -4.18 -13.47
CA LEU A 94 -1.76 -3.52 -12.95
C LEU A 94 -1.70 -2.00 -13.20
N TYR A 95 -0.56 -1.36 -12.97
CA TYR A 95 -0.41 0.08 -13.21
C TYR A 95 -0.49 0.44 -14.71
N ILE A 96 0.12 -0.37 -15.57
CA ILE A 96 0.03 -0.21 -17.03
C ILE A 96 -1.42 -0.35 -17.50
N ASN A 97 -2.12 -1.38 -17.04
CA ASN A 97 -3.53 -1.60 -17.39
C ASN A 97 -4.42 -0.47 -16.89
N PHE A 98 -4.16 0.07 -15.69
CA PHE A 98 -4.84 1.26 -15.19
C PHE A 98 -4.71 2.44 -16.16
N GLU A 99 -3.49 2.80 -16.59
CA GLU A 99 -3.31 3.89 -17.56
C GLU A 99 -4.02 3.62 -18.90
N LEU A 100 -3.98 2.37 -19.37
CA LEU A 100 -4.69 1.98 -20.60
C LEU A 100 -6.21 2.10 -20.47
N CYS A 101 -6.80 1.75 -19.31
CA CYS A 101 -8.23 1.92 -19.03
C CYS A 101 -8.65 3.40 -19.11
N TYR A 102 -7.78 4.31 -18.71
CA TYR A 102 -7.99 5.76 -18.81
C TYR A 102 -7.52 6.38 -20.13
N LYS A 103 -7.14 5.54 -21.12
CA LYS A 103 -6.67 5.94 -22.46
C LYS A 103 -5.38 6.78 -22.44
N GLU A 104 -4.59 6.67 -21.37
CA GLU A 104 -3.34 7.38 -21.15
C GLU A 104 -2.16 6.55 -21.69
N VAL A 105 -2.19 6.27 -23.01
CA VAL A 105 -1.26 5.34 -23.68
C VAL A 105 0.20 5.77 -23.53
N GLU A 106 0.46 7.07 -23.54
CA GLU A 106 1.81 7.63 -23.39
C GLU A 106 2.39 7.29 -22.01
N LYS A 107 1.60 7.46 -20.96
CA LYS A 107 2.00 7.13 -19.58
C LYS A 107 2.19 5.63 -19.42
N ALA A 108 1.28 4.82 -19.98
CA ALA A 108 1.41 3.37 -20.00
C ALA A 108 2.75 2.93 -20.62
N ARG A 109 3.17 3.56 -21.73
CA ARG A 109 4.46 3.27 -22.37
C ARG A 109 5.64 3.64 -21.48
N CYS A 110 5.63 4.84 -20.89
CA CYS A 110 6.69 5.26 -19.97
C CYS A 110 6.82 4.31 -18.76
N ILE A 111 5.70 3.80 -18.24
CA ILE A 111 5.73 2.82 -17.14
C ILE A 111 6.29 1.48 -17.62
N TYR A 112 5.92 1.02 -18.82
CA TYR A 112 6.45 -0.20 -19.41
C TYR A 112 7.97 -0.12 -19.64
N GLU A 113 8.47 1.01 -20.13
CA GLU A 113 9.90 1.29 -20.28
C GLU A 113 10.62 1.24 -18.92
N LYS A 114 10.08 1.90 -17.90
CA LYS A 114 10.61 1.85 -16.53
C LYS A 114 10.65 0.42 -15.98
N TYR A 115 9.61 -0.37 -16.24
CA TYR A 115 9.55 -1.77 -15.82
C TYR A 115 10.65 -2.63 -16.46
N ILE A 116 10.85 -2.51 -17.78
CA ILE A 116 11.93 -3.21 -18.50
C ILE A 116 13.30 -2.80 -17.94
N LEU A 117 13.54 -1.50 -17.80
CA LEU A 117 14.82 -1.00 -17.27
C LEU A 117 15.10 -1.51 -15.86
N THR A 118 14.10 -1.49 -14.98
CA THR A 118 14.23 -1.99 -13.61
C THR A 118 14.57 -3.48 -13.60
N ARG A 119 13.94 -4.29 -14.46
CA ARG A 119 14.27 -5.72 -14.58
C ARG A 119 15.69 -5.96 -15.08
N VAL A 120 16.11 -5.28 -16.14
CA VAL A 120 17.45 -5.47 -16.72
C VAL A 120 18.54 -5.13 -15.70
N LEU A 121 18.36 -4.10 -14.89
CA LEU A 121 19.31 -3.71 -13.85
C LEU A 121 19.40 -4.71 -12.69
N VAL A 122 18.30 -5.40 -12.35
CA VAL A 122 18.26 -6.37 -11.25
C VAL A 122 18.86 -7.73 -11.65
N PHE A 123 18.69 -8.17 -12.90
CA PHE A 123 19.22 -9.46 -13.38
C PHE A 123 20.66 -9.38 -13.92
N GLY A 124 21.23 -8.18 -14.05
CA GLY A 124 22.61 -7.97 -14.50
C GLY A 124 23.68 -7.93 -13.40
N MET A 125 23.29 -8.08 -12.12
CA MET A 125 24.17 -8.20 -10.95
C MET A 125 24.12 -9.62 -10.39
#